data_AF-A0A2G1LSM8-F1
#
_entry.id   AF-A0A2G1LSM8-F1
#
_cell.length_a   1.000
_cell.length_b   1.000
_cell.length_c   1.000
_cell.angle_alpha   90.00
_cell.angle_beta   90.00
_cell.angle_gamma   90.00
#
_symmetry.space_group_name_H-M   'P 1'
#
loop_
_entity.id
_entity.type
_entity.pdbx_description
1 polymer ?
#
loop_
_entity_poly.entity_id
_entity_poly.type
_entity_poly.pdbx_seq_one_letter_code
_entity_poly.pdbx_strand_id
1 'polypeptide(L)'
;MEWRILACLVGVTTALTPPFAVTMASAQSGWANRPGRDLPPADLAARPGLNHAHVEGVDLGYRPLVGRSLLQDENFYLLTLFEQVPEALHALTADPDLKVIGAAALARAKAASIACQADYQAQDSNPERQAACTPEAMRWTDAERQKSAEAIGRLYDRSLAVRRLVTEHMRPSGRFQRDVSLDDRALLARAWTQAQDAVDRIIRVYALDEKPRYADIDSIIYPQKGDYYRKLLTLTIWDVSRQADNAAPPYRIALDYALALMEINRRDDAVRQLRLQESENAATFTAAASIRWADYPNATIVVPGWSPEIAYEPLNPGRKIALRTAAGLFRAGRAPLIIVSGARLRPRGTEWTEAFEMKAYLVKDLGIPADRILINPLSRHTTTEVRDNGRMIFRTGAPLGSKSLYISEGRYIGSKELEDRFIRDQGYLPWTLLKRVDFTTLEFIPTLKSLHREATDPMNP
;
A
#
# COMPACT_ATOMS: atom_id res chain seq x y z
N MET A 1 -24.27 -43.94 -57.25
CA MET A 1 -24.03 -42.71 -56.48
C MET A 1 -23.58 -41.67 -57.49
N GLU A 2 -24.49 -40.78 -57.78
CA GLU A 2 -24.64 -40.07 -59.06
C GLU A 2 -23.67 -38.91 -59.27
N TRP A 3 -23.21 -38.82 -60.53
CA TRP A 3 -22.81 -37.64 -61.34
C TRP A 3 -21.84 -36.61 -60.71
N ARG A 4 -20.55 -36.50 -61.09
CA ARG A 4 -19.96 -36.22 -62.43
C ARG A 4 -20.43 -34.84 -62.92
N ILE A 5 -19.53 -33.87 -63.14
CA ILE A 5 -19.08 -33.34 -64.47
C ILE A 5 -18.72 -31.86 -64.22
N LEU A 6 -17.73 -31.19 -64.82
CA LEU A 6 -16.61 -31.47 -65.73
C LEU A 6 -15.97 -30.06 -65.93
N ALA A 7 -14.67 -29.92 -65.69
CA ALA A 7 -13.64 -29.72 -66.72
C ALA A 7 -13.73 -28.45 -67.57
N CYS A 8 -12.59 -27.76 -67.69
CA CYS A 8 -11.74 -27.73 -68.90
C CYS A 8 -10.88 -26.46 -68.84
N LEU A 9 -9.54 -26.61 -68.80
CA LEU A 9 -8.61 -26.41 -69.94
C LEU A 9 -8.44 -24.90 -70.23
N VAL A 10 -7.26 -24.28 -70.36
CA VAL A 10 -5.90 -24.63 -70.82
C VAL A 10 -4.99 -23.58 -70.15
N GLY A 11 -3.88 -23.91 -69.52
CA GLY A 11 -2.56 -23.97 -70.15
C GLY A 11 -2.03 -22.59 -70.58
N VAL A 12 -0.96 -22.13 -69.93
CA VAL A 12 0.31 -21.69 -70.55
C VAL A 12 1.19 -21.07 -69.45
N THR A 13 2.38 -21.65 -69.36
CA THR A 13 3.56 -21.27 -68.60
C THR A 13 4.14 -19.92 -69.03
N THR A 14 4.54 -19.05 -68.11
CA THR A 14 5.96 -18.74 -67.80
C THR A 14 6.11 -17.47 -66.95
N ALA A 15 6.93 -17.62 -65.91
CA ALA A 15 7.97 -16.69 -65.44
C ALA A 15 7.63 -15.33 -64.76
N LEU A 16 8.19 -15.25 -63.54
CA LEU A 16 8.90 -14.11 -62.94
C LEU A 16 8.12 -13.02 -62.18
N THR A 17 8.37 -13.05 -60.86
CA THR A 17 8.48 -11.94 -59.88
C THR A 17 7.26 -11.04 -59.61
N PRO A 18 6.79 -10.93 -58.35
CA PRO A 18 5.78 -9.94 -57.98
C PRO A 18 6.44 -8.57 -57.69
N PRO A 19 5.80 -7.45 -58.09
CA PRO A 19 6.12 -6.14 -57.56
C PRO A 19 5.28 -5.83 -56.31
N PHE A 20 5.92 -5.14 -55.36
CA PHE A 20 5.35 -4.15 -54.44
C PHE A 20 3.85 -4.24 -54.11
N ALA A 21 3.54 -4.82 -52.95
CA ALA A 21 2.27 -4.56 -52.27
C ALA A 21 2.35 -3.22 -51.53
N VAL A 22 1.51 -2.28 -51.96
CA VAL A 22 1.09 -1.11 -51.20
C VAL A 22 0.30 -1.59 -49.98
N THR A 23 0.76 -1.31 -48.77
CA THR A 23 -0.06 -1.42 -47.56
C THR A 23 -0.48 -0.04 -47.09
N MET A 24 -1.80 0.19 -47.21
CA MET A 24 -2.51 1.27 -46.58
C MET A 24 -2.35 1.22 -45.06
N ALA A 25 -2.26 2.41 -44.48
CA ALA A 25 -2.32 2.67 -43.06
C ALA A 25 -3.58 2.06 -42.40
N SER A 26 -3.38 1.42 -41.24
CA SER A 26 -4.33 1.57 -40.14
C SER A 26 -3.54 1.60 -38.83
N ALA A 27 -3.51 2.78 -38.21
CA ALA A 27 -3.08 2.93 -36.83
C ALA A 27 -4.19 2.37 -35.94
N GLN A 28 -4.07 1.11 -35.54
CA GLN A 28 -4.89 0.55 -34.47
C GLN A 28 -4.23 0.87 -33.13
N SER A 29 -4.98 1.65 -32.35
CA SER A 29 -4.77 2.03 -30.97
C SER A 29 -4.51 0.84 -30.05
N GLY A 30 -3.27 0.72 -29.55
CA GLY A 30 -2.92 -0.17 -28.46
C GLY A 30 -3.39 0.38 -27.11
N TRP A 31 -4.67 0.19 -26.78
CA TRP A 31 -5.21 0.36 -25.42
C TRP A 31 -6.10 -0.84 -25.08
N ALA A 32 -5.49 -2.02 -25.11
CA ALA A 32 -6.08 -3.24 -24.57
C ALA A 32 -4.94 -4.11 -24.01
N ASN A 33 -4.38 -3.70 -22.86
CA ASN A 33 -3.51 -4.58 -22.08
C ASN A 33 -3.96 -4.59 -20.62
N ARG A 34 -4.36 -5.79 -20.19
CA ARG A 34 -4.73 -6.18 -18.83
C ARG A 34 -3.54 -5.95 -17.89
N PRO A 35 -3.67 -5.29 -16.72
CA PRO A 35 -2.61 -5.31 -15.73
C PRO A 35 -2.87 -6.46 -14.75
N GLY A 36 -2.11 -7.54 -14.87
CA GLY A 36 -2.25 -8.68 -13.96
C GLY A 36 -1.12 -9.70 -13.96
N ARG A 37 -0.09 -9.54 -14.78
CA ARG A 37 1.13 -10.36 -14.67
C ARG A 37 2.37 -9.49 -14.79
N ASP A 38 3.20 -9.62 -13.76
CA ASP A 38 4.63 -9.33 -13.75
C ASP A 38 5.02 -7.96 -14.31
N LEU A 39 4.70 -6.91 -13.52
CA LEU A 39 5.50 -5.69 -13.61
C LEU A 39 6.91 -6.03 -13.11
N PRO A 40 7.98 -5.76 -13.90
CA PRO A 40 9.35 -5.95 -13.44
C PRO A 40 9.60 -5.13 -12.16
N PRO A 41 10.60 -5.49 -11.34
CA PRO A 41 10.97 -4.66 -10.20
C PRO A 41 11.25 -3.25 -10.72
N ALA A 42 10.40 -2.29 -10.36
CA ALA A 42 10.76 -0.90 -10.53
C ALA A 42 11.98 -0.68 -9.63
N ASP A 43 13.12 -0.39 -10.25
CA ASP A 43 14.28 0.08 -9.51
C ASP A 43 13.86 1.35 -8.77
N LEU A 44 13.74 1.24 -7.45
CA LEU A 44 13.37 2.35 -6.57
C LEU A 44 14.47 3.43 -6.52
N ALA A 45 15.59 3.24 -7.22
CA ALA A 45 16.79 4.04 -7.13
C ALA A 45 17.02 4.96 -8.34
N ALA A 46 16.19 5.97 -8.54
CA ALA A 46 16.63 7.30 -9.02
C ALA A 46 15.44 8.26 -9.12
N ARG A 47 15.37 9.25 -8.24
CA ARG A 47 14.53 10.43 -8.44
C ARG A 47 15.35 11.69 -8.12
N PRO A 48 15.75 12.48 -9.12
CA PRO A 48 16.39 13.77 -8.90
C PRO A 48 15.35 14.80 -8.39
N GLY A 49 15.75 15.68 -7.48
CA GLY A 49 15.04 16.95 -7.26
C GLY A 49 14.24 17.14 -5.96
N LEU A 50 14.27 16.21 -4.99
CA LEU A 50 13.69 16.48 -3.67
C LEU A 50 14.71 17.23 -2.81
N ASN A 51 14.31 18.42 -2.33
CA ASN A 51 15.11 19.24 -1.44
C ASN A 51 15.22 18.52 -0.08
N HIS A 52 16.43 18.37 0.46
CA HIS A 52 16.69 17.73 1.77
C HIS A 52 16.26 18.62 2.96
N ALA A 53 15.13 19.30 2.84
CA ALA A 53 14.61 20.17 3.87
C ALA A 53 14.27 19.32 5.09
N HIS A 54 15.01 19.53 6.18
CA HIS A 54 14.75 18.90 7.46
C HIS A 54 13.71 19.73 8.22
N VAL A 55 12.47 19.23 8.33
CA VAL A 55 11.41 19.90 9.10
C VAL A 55 10.77 18.90 10.05
N GLU A 56 10.73 19.26 11.34
CA GLU A 56 10.28 18.38 12.42
C GLU A 56 10.97 17.00 12.39
N GLY A 57 12.25 16.98 11.99
CA GLY A 57 13.07 15.78 11.89
C GLY A 57 12.84 14.91 10.65
N VAL A 58 11.96 15.31 9.72
CA VAL A 58 11.74 14.62 8.43
C VAL A 58 12.69 15.15 7.37
N ASP A 59 13.32 14.26 6.61
CA ASP A 59 13.96 14.58 5.33
C ASP A 59 13.01 14.17 4.19
N LEU A 60 12.43 15.14 3.48
CA LEU A 60 11.55 14.86 2.34
C LEU A 60 12.27 14.19 1.16
N GLY A 61 13.60 14.26 1.11
CA GLY A 61 14.45 13.53 0.18
C GLY A 61 14.83 12.12 0.64
N TYR A 62 14.42 11.70 1.85
CA TYR A 62 14.75 10.40 2.39
C TYR A 62 14.28 9.27 1.48
N ARG A 63 15.19 8.32 1.21
CA ARG A 63 14.90 7.11 0.46
C ARG A 63 14.71 5.95 1.43
N PRO A 64 13.50 5.37 1.52
CA PRO A 64 13.27 4.22 2.37
C PRO A 64 14.22 3.06 2.03
N LEU A 65 14.75 2.42 3.07
CA LEU A 65 15.49 1.18 2.91
C LEU A 65 14.53 0.10 2.40
N VAL A 66 15.00 -0.72 1.47
CA VAL A 66 14.21 -1.77 0.84
C VAL A 66 14.61 -3.09 1.47
N GLY A 67 13.65 -3.81 2.01
CA GLY A 67 13.84 -5.11 2.61
C GLY A 67 13.61 -6.24 1.61
N ARG A 68 13.34 -7.43 2.17
CA ARG A 68 13.03 -8.64 1.40
C ARG A 68 11.64 -8.66 0.77
N SER A 69 10.75 -7.77 1.22
CA SER A 69 9.35 -7.76 0.78
C SER A 69 8.78 -6.35 0.89
N LEU A 70 8.25 -5.82 -0.21
CA LEU A 70 7.56 -4.53 -0.19
C LEU A 70 6.34 -4.54 0.74
N LEU A 71 5.71 -5.71 0.94
CA LEU A 71 4.61 -5.84 1.88
C LEU A 71 5.07 -5.63 3.32
N GLN A 72 6.28 -6.09 3.65
CA GLN A 72 6.92 -5.78 4.92
C GLN A 72 7.35 -4.32 4.98
N ASP A 73 7.98 -3.79 3.93
CA ASP A 73 8.54 -2.45 3.93
C ASP A 73 7.47 -1.38 4.14
N GLU A 74 6.28 -1.56 3.57
CA GLU A 74 5.18 -0.61 3.72
C GLU A 74 4.47 -0.74 5.08
N ASN A 75 4.27 -1.96 5.59
CA ASN A 75 3.48 -2.21 6.80
C ASN A 75 4.29 -2.22 8.10
N PHE A 76 5.54 -2.67 8.05
CA PHE A 76 6.39 -2.94 9.21
C PHE A 76 7.78 -2.33 9.04
N TYR A 77 7.83 -1.06 8.64
CA TYR A 77 9.07 -0.42 8.27
C TYR A 77 10.17 -0.48 9.34
N LEU A 78 9.82 -0.45 10.63
CA LEU A 78 10.80 -0.65 11.72
C LEU A 78 11.52 -2.01 11.63
N LEU A 79 10.79 -3.08 11.30
CA LEU A 79 11.38 -4.41 11.15
C LEU A 79 12.29 -4.48 9.92
N THR A 80 11.91 -3.79 8.83
CA THR A 80 12.80 -3.57 7.68
C THR A 80 14.06 -2.81 8.10
N LEU A 81 13.96 -1.74 8.89
CA LEU A 81 15.13 -0.99 9.35
C LEU A 81 16.10 -1.85 10.15
N PHE A 82 15.60 -2.68 11.07
CA PHE A 82 16.48 -3.62 11.79
C PHE A 82 17.19 -4.54 10.80
N GLU A 83 16.46 -5.15 9.86
CA GLU A 83 17.05 -6.07 8.88
C GLU A 83 18.05 -5.42 7.92
N GLN A 84 17.92 -4.11 7.67
CA GLN A 84 18.80 -3.36 6.76
C GLN A 84 19.95 -2.63 7.45
N VAL A 85 20.01 -2.64 8.79
CA VAL A 85 21.09 -2.06 9.59
C VAL A 85 21.77 -3.19 10.39
N PRO A 86 22.80 -3.85 9.83
CA PRO A 86 23.37 -5.09 10.39
C PRO A 86 23.78 -5.00 11.85
N GLU A 87 24.35 -3.88 12.29
CA GLU A 87 24.78 -3.67 13.67
C GLU A 87 23.59 -3.54 14.62
N ALA A 88 22.48 -2.94 14.18
CA ALA A 88 21.24 -2.89 14.95
C ALA A 88 20.56 -4.26 15.02
N LEU A 89 20.56 -5.03 13.92
CA LEU A 89 20.08 -6.40 13.91
C LEU A 89 20.92 -7.29 14.84
N HIS A 90 22.24 -7.13 14.82
CA HIS A 90 23.13 -7.88 15.69
C HIS A 90 22.83 -7.58 17.17
N ALA A 91 22.69 -6.30 17.52
CA ALA A 91 22.30 -5.92 18.88
C ALA A 91 20.94 -6.53 19.29
N LEU A 92 19.97 -6.52 18.37
CA LEU A 92 18.65 -7.12 18.60
C LEU A 92 18.71 -8.63 18.84
N THR A 93 19.44 -9.36 17.99
CA THR A 93 19.55 -10.83 18.04
C THR A 93 20.45 -11.33 19.17
N ALA A 94 21.37 -10.50 19.65
CA ALA A 94 22.23 -10.80 20.79
C ALA A 94 21.57 -10.53 22.16
N ASP A 95 20.43 -9.82 22.22
CA ASP A 95 19.73 -9.58 23.49
C ASP A 95 19.23 -10.90 24.10
N PRO A 96 19.53 -11.18 25.38
CA PRO A 96 19.21 -12.47 25.99
C PRO A 96 17.72 -12.73 26.11
N ASP A 97 16.90 -11.69 26.37
CA ASP A 97 15.46 -11.86 26.50
C ASP A 97 14.82 -12.10 25.14
N LEU A 98 15.23 -11.34 24.12
CA LEU A 98 14.76 -11.53 22.75
C LEU A 98 15.20 -12.89 22.18
N LYS A 99 16.41 -13.37 22.52
CA LYS A 99 16.87 -14.71 22.13
C LYS A 99 16.01 -15.81 22.73
N VAL A 100 15.62 -15.69 24.00
CA VAL A 100 14.71 -16.64 24.66
C VAL A 100 13.33 -16.62 24.00
N ILE A 101 12.79 -15.44 23.70
CA ILE A 101 11.51 -15.28 23.00
C ILE A 101 11.57 -15.94 21.62
N GLY A 102 12.62 -15.67 20.84
CA GLY A 102 12.82 -16.25 19.52
C GLY A 102 12.91 -17.78 19.55
N ALA A 103 13.67 -18.34 20.50
CA ALA A 103 13.79 -19.79 20.67
C ALA A 103 12.45 -20.44 21.07
N ALA A 104 11.68 -19.80 21.96
CA ALA A 104 10.36 -20.28 22.36
C ALA A 104 9.36 -20.25 21.20
N ALA A 105 9.34 -19.17 20.41
CA ALA A 105 8.51 -19.06 19.21
C ALA A 105 8.86 -20.14 18.17
N LEU A 106 10.16 -20.39 17.94
CA LEU A 106 10.62 -21.45 17.04
C LEU A 106 10.19 -22.83 17.50
N ALA A 107 10.34 -23.13 18.79
CA ALA A 107 9.93 -24.42 19.34
C ALA A 107 8.43 -24.66 19.15
N ARG A 108 7.59 -23.65 19.43
CA ARG A 108 6.13 -23.73 19.23
C ARG A 108 5.77 -23.94 17.76
N ALA A 109 6.35 -23.16 16.85
CA ALA A 109 6.10 -23.29 15.42
C ALA A 109 6.49 -24.67 14.87
N LYS A 110 7.66 -25.19 15.25
CA LYS A 110 8.10 -26.54 14.86
C LYS A 110 7.16 -27.63 15.39
N ALA A 111 6.73 -27.54 16.64
CA ALA A 111 5.78 -28.48 17.21
C ALA A 111 4.43 -28.46 16.46
N ALA A 112 3.89 -27.28 16.18
CA ALA A 112 2.66 -27.13 15.40
C ALA A 112 2.81 -27.65 13.97
N SER A 113 3.95 -27.40 13.30
CA SER A 113 4.24 -27.94 11.97
C SER A 113 4.23 -29.47 11.94
N ILE A 114 4.81 -30.12 12.96
CA ILE A 114 4.80 -31.59 13.08
C ILE A 114 3.37 -32.10 13.26
N ALA A 115 2.58 -31.45 14.11
CA ALA A 115 1.17 -31.79 14.33
C ALA A 115 0.34 -31.60 13.04
N CYS A 116 0.54 -30.50 12.33
CA CYS A 116 -0.10 -30.20 11.05
C CYS A 116 0.24 -31.24 9.97
N GLN A 117 1.50 -31.67 9.89
CA GLN A 117 1.90 -32.72 8.97
C GLN A 117 1.22 -34.05 9.31
N ALA A 118 1.19 -34.41 10.60
CA ALA A 118 0.54 -35.63 11.05
C ALA A 118 -0.98 -35.60 10.79
N ASP A 119 -1.64 -34.46 10.96
CA ASP A 119 -3.07 -34.30 10.67
C ASP A 119 -3.34 -34.42 9.17
N TYR A 120 -2.54 -33.77 8.33
CA TYR A 120 -2.68 -33.82 6.88
C TYR A 120 -2.51 -35.23 6.30
N GLN A 121 -1.61 -36.02 6.88
CA GLN A 121 -1.34 -37.41 6.45
C GLN A 121 -2.34 -38.43 7.01
N ALA A 122 -3.12 -38.05 8.02
CA ALA A 122 -4.06 -38.94 8.67
C ALA A 122 -5.26 -39.25 7.78
N GLN A 123 -5.72 -40.49 7.85
CA GLN A 123 -6.97 -40.93 7.21
C GLN A 123 -8.17 -40.82 8.16
N ASP A 124 -7.93 -40.46 9.41
CA ASP A 124 -8.91 -40.35 10.49
C ASP A 124 -8.95 -38.93 11.09
N SER A 125 -10.11 -38.53 11.60
CA SER A 125 -10.26 -37.28 12.36
C SER A 125 -9.83 -37.50 13.80
N ASN A 126 -8.84 -36.73 14.28
CA ASN A 126 -8.40 -36.75 15.67
C ASN A 126 -8.42 -35.31 16.22
N PRO A 127 -9.33 -34.97 17.16
CA PRO A 127 -9.47 -33.63 17.71
C PRO A 127 -8.22 -33.09 18.41
N GLU A 128 -7.44 -33.93 19.11
CA GLU A 128 -6.23 -33.50 19.81
C GLU A 128 -5.12 -33.13 18.82
N ARG A 129 -4.96 -33.94 17.75
CA ARG A 129 -4.01 -33.66 16.67
C ARG A 129 -4.38 -32.40 15.90
N GLN A 130 -5.67 -32.22 15.61
CA GLN A 130 -6.20 -31.01 14.97
C GLN A 130 -5.98 -29.78 15.86
N ALA A 131 -6.21 -29.89 17.17
CA ALA A 131 -5.98 -28.80 18.11
C ALA A 131 -4.48 -28.43 18.21
N ALA A 132 -3.57 -29.40 18.06
CA ALA A 132 -2.13 -29.15 18.03
C ALA A 132 -1.64 -28.52 16.70
N CYS A 133 -2.38 -28.67 15.60
CA CYS A 133 -2.16 -27.92 14.36
C CYS A 133 -2.87 -26.56 14.44
N THR A 134 -2.28 -25.65 15.21
CA THR A 134 -2.93 -24.39 15.61
C THR A 134 -2.16 -23.16 15.10
N PRO A 135 -2.84 -22.17 14.48
CA PRO A 135 -2.22 -20.88 14.14
C PRO A 135 -1.72 -20.09 15.35
N GLU A 136 -2.25 -20.34 16.55
CA GLU A 136 -1.82 -19.70 17.78
C GLU A 136 -0.34 -19.96 18.09
N ALA A 137 0.21 -21.09 17.65
CA ALA A 137 1.63 -21.41 17.81
C ALA A 137 2.56 -20.46 17.04
N MET A 138 2.05 -19.77 16.02
CA MET A 138 2.81 -18.81 15.20
C MET A 138 2.88 -17.41 15.82
N ARG A 139 2.24 -17.19 16.96
CA ARG A 139 2.14 -15.89 17.63
C ARG A 139 3.15 -15.77 18.78
N TRP A 140 3.45 -14.52 19.13
CA TRP A 140 4.01 -14.20 20.44
C TRP A 140 2.88 -14.10 21.47
N THR A 141 3.10 -14.67 22.64
CA THR A 141 2.22 -14.49 23.79
C THR A 141 2.26 -13.05 24.30
N ASP A 142 1.26 -12.64 25.07
CA ASP A 142 1.18 -11.28 25.63
C ASP A 142 2.39 -10.98 26.54
N ALA A 143 2.83 -11.96 27.32
CA ALA A 143 4.01 -11.86 28.17
C ALA A 143 5.30 -11.67 27.35
N GLU A 144 5.45 -12.39 26.23
CA GLU A 144 6.59 -12.22 25.34
C GLU A 144 6.58 -10.85 24.65
N ARG A 145 5.40 -10.37 24.19
CA ARG A 145 5.28 -9.02 23.61
C ARG A 145 5.66 -7.95 24.63
N GLN A 146 5.15 -8.04 25.86
CA GLN A 146 5.51 -7.10 26.94
C GLN A 146 7.01 -7.13 27.24
N LYS A 147 7.58 -8.33 27.43
CA LYS A 147 9.01 -8.51 27.71
C LYS A 147 9.90 -8.01 26.58
N SER A 148 9.47 -8.19 25.32
CA SER A 148 10.18 -7.66 24.15
C SER A 148 10.20 -6.13 24.12
N ALA A 149 9.12 -5.47 24.53
CA ALA A 149 9.06 -4.01 24.56
C ALA A 149 10.02 -3.42 25.60
N GLU A 150 10.15 -4.07 26.76
CA GLU A 150 11.15 -3.72 27.77
C GLU A 150 12.59 -3.91 27.24
N ALA A 151 12.84 -5.01 26.53
CA ALA A 151 14.14 -5.30 25.91
C ALA A 151 14.56 -4.23 24.90
N ILE A 152 13.64 -3.75 24.07
CA ILE A 152 13.90 -2.71 23.07
C ILE A 152 14.30 -1.38 23.72
N GLY A 153 13.65 -1.01 24.83
CA GLY A 153 14.05 0.17 25.59
C GLY A 153 15.50 0.07 26.08
N ARG A 154 15.90 -1.10 26.62
CA ARG A 154 17.29 -1.34 27.05
C ARG A 154 18.28 -1.37 25.89
N LEU A 155 17.88 -1.89 24.74
CA LEU A 155 18.71 -1.89 23.53
C LEU A 155 19.01 -0.48 23.05
N TYR A 156 18.03 0.43 23.09
CA TYR A 156 18.25 1.85 22.84
C TYR A 156 19.28 2.45 23.80
N ASP A 157 19.19 2.10 25.09
CA ASP A 157 20.09 2.64 26.12
C ASP A 157 21.54 2.13 25.94
N ARG A 158 21.74 0.92 25.42
CA ARG A 158 23.05 0.25 25.37
C ARG A 158 23.73 0.24 24.00
N SER A 159 22.97 0.33 22.91
CA SER A 159 23.51 0.18 21.55
C SER A 159 23.50 1.51 20.79
N LEU A 160 24.70 1.98 20.41
CA LEU A 160 24.83 3.13 19.52
C LEU A 160 24.17 2.88 18.15
N ALA A 161 24.24 1.66 17.63
CA ALA A 161 23.63 1.29 16.36
C ALA A 161 22.10 1.42 16.40
N VAL A 162 21.47 1.02 17.51
CA VAL A 162 20.02 1.16 17.70
C VAL A 162 19.63 2.64 17.83
N ARG A 163 20.42 3.47 18.51
CA ARG A 163 20.18 4.92 18.53
C ARG A 163 20.29 5.55 17.14
N ARG A 164 21.31 5.19 16.37
CA ARG A 164 21.48 5.65 14.98
C ARG A 164 20.34 5.21 14.08
N LEU A 165 19.80 4.01 14.25
CA LEU A 165 18.61 3.57 13.53
C LEU A 165 17.44 4.55 13.72
N VAL A 166 17.26 5.08 14.93
CA VAL A 166 16.22 6.10 15.21
C VAL A 166 16.55 7.43 14.53
N THR A 167 17.75 7.95 14.75
CA THR A 167 18.13 9.31 14.32
C THR A 167 18.41 9.43 12.83
N GLU A 168 18.91 8.37 12.18
CA GLU A 168 19.34 8.36 10.78
C GLU A 168 18.27 7.76 9.85
N HIS A 169 17.33 6.97 10.38
CA HIS A 169 16.30 6.35 9.55
C HIS A 169 14.87 6.60 10.03
N MET A 170 14.53 6.36 11.30
CA MET A 170 13.14 6.51 11.74
C MET A 170 12.66 7.96 11.62
N ARG A 171 13.37 8.93 12.23
CA ARG A 171 12.96 10.34 12.17
C ARG A 171 12.98 10.88 10.74
N PRO A 172 14.08 10.75 9.97
CA PRO A 172 14.15 11.30 8.62
C PRO A 172 13.10 10.72 7.67
N SER A 173 12.68 9.47 7.86
CA SER A 173 11.69 8.83 6.98
C SER A 173 10.30 9.46 6.98
N GLY A 174 9.93 10.19 8.04
CA GLY A 174 8.56 10.65 8.25
C GLY A 174 7.54 9.54 8.54
N ARG A 175 7.91 8.25 8.47
CA ARG A 175 6.99 7.12 8.62
C ARG A 175 6.48 6.93 10.04
N PHE A 176 7.04 7.63 11.02
CA PHE A 176 6.64 7.60 12.43
C PHE A 176 6.04 8.93 12.93
N GLN A 177 5.61 9.80 12.02
CA GLN A 177 5.22 11.19 12.34
C GLN A 177 3.99 11.34 13.23
N ARG A 178 3.17 10.30 13.42
CA ARG A 178 2.11 10.34 14.44
C ARG A 178 2.68 10.58 15.84
N ASP A 179 3.83 9.97 16.12
CA ASP A 179 4.44 9.90 17.45
C ASP A 179 5.68 10.83 17.55
N VAL A 180 5.81 11.85 16.68
CA VAL A 180 7.00 12.73 16.56
C VAL A 180 7.37 13.46 17.86
N SER A 181 6.38 13.73 18.72
CA SER A 181 6.58 14.41 20.00
C SER A 181 7.24 13.55 21.06
N LEU A 182 7.36 12.23 20.84
CA LEU A 182 8.09 11.34 21.73
C LEU A 182 9.60 11.56 21.59
N ASP A 183 10.32 11.39 22.69
CA ASP A 183 11.78 11.23 22.64
C ASP A 183 12.16 9.96 21.87
N ASP A 184 13.43 9.86 21.44
CA ASP A 184 13.92 8.78 20.59
C ASP A 184 13.69 7.38 21.17
N ARG A 185 13.85 7.25 22.50
CA ARG A 185 13.69 5.98 23.21
C ARG A 185 12.23 5.56 23.21
N ALA A 186 11.34 6.49 23.57
CA ALA A 186 9.91 6.28 23.58
C ALA A 186 9.35 6.06 22.18
N LEU A 187 9.87 6.76 21.16
CA LEU A 187 9.52 6.57 19.76
C LEU A 187 9.85 5.15 19.28
N LEU A 188 11.06 4.67 19.57
CA LEU A 188 11.47 3.30 19.22
C LEU A 188 10.56 2.26 19.91
N ALA A 189 10.35 2.40 21.21
CA ALA A 189 9.50 1.48 21.97
C ALA A 189 8.06 1.48 21.44
N ARG A 190 7.50 2.66 21.16
CA ARG A 190 6.16 2.82 20.59
C ARG A 190 6.03 2.16 19.22
N ALA A 191 6.98 2.40 18.33
CA ALA A 191 7.02 1.81 17.00
C ALA A 191 7.18 0.28 17.04
N TRP A 192 7.99 -0.23 17.98
CA TRP A 192 8.15 -1.67 18.20
C TRP A 192 6.84 -2.32 18.64
N THR A 193 6.18 -1.77 19.67
CA THR A 193 4.89 -2.27 20.13
C THR A 193 3.85 -2.25 19.03
N GLN A 194 3.75 -1.16 18.25
CA GLN A 194 2.83 -1.07 17.11
C GLN A 194 3.10 -2.15 16.05
N ALA A 195 4.38 -2.42 15.73
CA ALA A 195 4.74 -3.46 14.77
C ALA A 195 4.32 -4.86 15.28
N GLN A 196 4.57 -5.17 16.55
CA GLN A 196 4.17 -6.45 17.15
C GLN A 196 2.65 -6.61 17.21
N ASP A 197 1.93 -5.56 17.62
CA ASP A 197 0.46 -5.58 17.69
C ASP A 197 -0.17 -5.74 16.31
N ALA A 198 0.42 -5.13 15.28
CA ALA A 198 -0.03 -5.24 13.90
C ALA A 198 0.20 -6.64 13.31
N VAL A 199 1.39 -7.21 13.52
CA VAL A 199 1.69 -8.61 13.14
C VAL A 199 0.71 -9.56 13.82
N ASP A 200 0.53 -9.45 15.14
CA ASP A 200 -0.42 -10.29 15.88
C ASP A 200 -1.86 -10.10 15.38
N ARG A 201 -2.28 -8.85 15.13
CA ARG A 201 -3.62 -8.55 14.61
C ARG A 201 -3.89 -9.21 13.27
N ILE A 202 -2.93 -9.23 12.35
CA ILE A 202 -3.08 -9.92 11.05
C ILE A 202 -3.29 -11.41 11.27
N ILE A 203 -2.53 -12.04 12.18
CA ILE A 203 -2.72 -13.45 12.50
C ILE A 203 -4.10 -13.68 13.12
N ARG A 204 -4.54 -12.83 14.06
CA ARG A 204 -5.86 -12.96 14.67
C ARG A 204 -6.99 -12.80 13.65
N VAL A 205 -6.87 -11.83 12.74
CA VAL A 205 -7.89 -11.59 11.70
C VAL A 205 -7.94 -12.72 10.70
N TYR A 206 -6.80 -13.11 10.13
CA TYR A 206 -6.79 -14.02 9.00
C TYR A 206 -6.67 -15.49 9.39
N ALA A 207 -6.17 -15.83 10.57
CA ALA A 207 -6.07 -17.22 11.01
C ALA A 207 -7.00 -17.58 12.18
N LEU A 208 -7.41 -16.61 13.01
CA LEU A 208 -8.23 -16.85 14.21
C LEU A 208 -9.62 -16.19 14.14
N ASP A 209 -10.01 -15.71 12.96
CA ASP A 209 -11.36 -15.19 12.66
C ASP A 209 -11.77 -13.94 13.48
N GLU A 210 -10.80 -13.13 13.94
CA GLU A 210 -11.11 -11.81 14.48
C GLU A 210 -11.61 -10.87 13.38
N LYS A 211 -12.64 -10.07 13.66
CA LYS A 211 -13.13 -9.08 12.69
C LYS A 211 -12.11 -7.95 12.50
N PRO A 212 -11.76 -7.59 11.25
CA PRO A 212 -10.94 -6.41 11.00
C PRO A 212 -11.76 -5.12 11.23
N ARG A 213 -11.08 -3.97 11.18
CA ARG A 213 -11.71 -2.65 11.41
C ARG A 213 -12.85 -2.40 10.41
N TYR A 214 -12.63 -2.74 9.14
CA TYR A 214 -13.60 -2.62 8.07
C TYR A 214 -13.96 -4.01 7.51
N ALA A 215 -14.79 -4.74 8.25
CA ALA A 215 -15.18 -6.12 7.93
C ALA A 215 -15.80 -6.29 6.52
N ASP A 216 -16.38 -5.23 5.96
CA ASP A 216 -16.97 -5.22 4.63
C ASP A 216 -15.94 -5.22 3.49
N ILE A 217 -14.66 -4.94 3.74
CA ILE A 217 -13.62 -4.95 2.70
C ILE A 217 -12.36 -5.73 3.10
N ASP A 218 -12.11 -5.90 4.40
CA ASP A 218 -10.85 -6.43 4.93
C ASP A 218 -10.91 -7.87 5.46
N SER A 219 -12.09 -8.49 5.52
CA SER A 219 -12.27 -9.85 6.07
C SER A 219 -11.57 -10.94 5.25
N ILE A 220 -11.45 -12.15 5.81
CA ILE A 220 -11.00 -13.34 5.08
C ILE A 220 -11.81 -13.50 3.77
N ILE A 221 -11.13 -13.83 2.66
CA ILE A 221 -11.80 -13.97 1.34
C ILE A 221 -12.40 -15.36 1.10
N TYR A 222 -12.08 -16.31 1.97
CA TYR A 222 -12.55 -17.70 1.93
C TYR A 222 -13.69 -17.94 2.94
N PRO A 223 -14.51 -18.99 2.75
CA PRO A 223 -15.47 -19.41 3.78
C PRO A 223 -14.74 -19.77 5.09
N GLN A 224 -15.09 -19.07 6.18
CA GLN A 224 -14.40 -19.13 7.47
C GLN A 224 -14.19 -20.55 8.01
N LYS A 225 -15.19 -21.43 7.85
CA LYS A 225 -15.14 -22.83 8.34
C LYS A 225 -14.83 -23.86 7.24
N GLY A 226 -14.50 -23.40 6.04
CA GLY A 226 -14.27 -24.27 4.88
C GLY A 226 -13.01 -25.12 5.04
N ASP A 227 -13.07 -26.39 4.62
CA ASP A 227 -11.92 -27.31 4.64
C ASP A 227 -10.74 -26.76 3.81
N TYR A 228 -11.03 -26.08 2.71
CA TYR A 228 -10.01 -25.49 1.84
C TYR A 228 -9.15 -24.47 2.60
N TYR A 229 -9.79 -23.55 3.34
CA TYR A 229 -9.05 -22.52 4.05
C TYR A 229 -8.28 -23.09 5.23
N ARG A 230 -8.86 -24.05 5.96
CA ARG A 230 -8.16 -24.80 7.01
C ARG A 230 -6.88 -25.47 6.47
N LYS A 231 -6.96 -26.13 5.32
CA LYS A 231 -5.80 -26.73 4.65
C LYS A 231 -4.75 -25.68 4.27
N LEU A 232 -5.15 -24.51 3.80
CA LEU A 232 -4.20 -23.42 3.51
C LEU A 232 -3.47 -22.96 4.78
N LEU A 233 -4.17 -22.79 5.90
CA LEU A 233 -3.53 -22.46 7.19
C LEU A 233 -2.52 -23.53 7.60
N THR A 234 -2.88 -24.81 7.54
CA THR A 234 -1.98 -25.95 7.81
C THR A 234 -0.72 -25.91 6.94
N LEU A 235 -0.88 -25.72 5.62
CA LEU A 235 0.24 -25.63 4.69
C LEU A 235 1.13 -24.41 4.97
N THR A 236 0.53 -23.30 5.37
CA THR A 236 1.27 -22.06 5.69
C THR A 236 2.08 -22.21 6.98
N ILE A 237 1.52 -22.84 8.01
CA ILE A 237 2.26 -23.17 9.24
C ILE A 237 3.47 -24.04 8.91
N TRP A 238 3.26 -25.09 8.11
CA TRP A 238 4.34 -25.98 7.68
C TRP A 238 5.42 -25.23 6.87
N ASP A 239 5.00 -24.40 5.92
CA ASP A 239 5.90 -23.67 5.02
C ASP A 239 6.77 -22.64 5.75
N VAL A 240 6.20 -21.89 6.69
CA VAL A 240 6.95 -20.93 7.50
C VAL A 240 7.87 -21.67 8.47
N SER A 241 7.39 -22.72 9.12
CA SER A 241 8.15 -23.45 10.15
C SER A 241 9.36 -24.20 9.58
N ARG A 242 9.25 -24.75 8.37
CA ARG A 242 10.39 -25.44 7.71
C ARG A 242 11.51 -24.48 7.29
N GLN A 243 11.17 -23.21 7.04
CA GLN A 243 12.13 -22.16 6.67
C GLN A 243 12.75 -21.46 7.89
N ALA A 244 12.19 -21.69 9.07
CA ALA A 244 12.60 -21.01 10.29
C ALA A 244 13.97 -21.50 10.80
N ASP A 245 14.89 -20.56 10.98
CA ASP A 245 16.25 -20.76 11.51
C ASP A 245 16.43 -20.08 12.87
N ASN A 246 17.29 -20.66 13.72
CA ASN A 246 17.67 -20.13 15.02
C ASN A 246 18.45 -18.80 14.94
N ALA A 247 19.10 -18.50 13.82
CA ALA A 247 19.84 -17.25 13.63
C ALA A 247 18.95 -16.06 13.20
N ALA A 248 17.66 -16.32 12.92
CA ALA A 248 16.73 -15.28 12.47
C ALA A 248 16.37 -14.29 13.59
N PRO A 249 15.94 -13.05 13.24
CA PRO A 249 15.36 -12.14 14.21
C PRO A 249 14.20 -12.80 14.97
N PRO A 250 13.99 -12.47 16.27
CA PRO A 250 13.04 -13.18 17.12
C PRO A 250 11.60 -13.14 16.59
N TYR A 251 11.25 -12.09 15.83
CA TYR A 251 9.92 -11.87 15.27
C TYR A 251 9.69 -12.57 13.92
N ARG A 252 10.73 -13.19 13.33
CA ARG A 252 10.71 -13.69 11.95
C ARG A 252 9.53 -14.61 11.68
N ILE A 253 9.27 -15.57 12.58
CA ILE A 253 8.20 -16.56 12.42
C ILE A 253 6.82 -15.90 12.37
N ALA A 254 6.52 -15.04 13.34
CA ALA A 254 5.23 -14.35 13.41
C ALA A 254 5.04 -13.42 12.20
N LEU A 255 6.11 -12.71 11.81
CA LEU A 255 6.10 -11.83 10.66
C LEU A 255 5.88 -12.60 9.35
N ASP A 256 6.61 -13.70 9.13
CA ASP A 256 6.50 -14.53 7.91
C ASP A 256 5.11 -15.12 7.79
N TYR A 257 4.57 -15.61 8.90
CA TYR A 257 3.20 -16.13 8.93
C TYR A 257 2.17 -15.04 8.64
N ALA A 258 2.31 -13.84 9.23
CA ALA A 258 1.43 -12.71 8.94
C ALA A 258 1.48 -12.28 7.46
N LEU A 259 2.68 -12.19 6.88
CA LEU A 259 2.86 -11.84 5.46
C LEU A 259 2.24 -12.89 4.53
N ALA A 260 2.44 -14.18 4.82
CA ALA A 260 1.85 -15.28 4.05
C ALA A 260 0.31 -15.29 4.15
N LEU A 261 -0.25 -15.03 5.34
CA LEU A 261 -1.70 -14.90 5.52
C LEU A 261 -2.27 -13.74 4.68
N MET A 262 -1.56 -12.61 4.62
CA MET A 262 -1.96 -11.50 3.77
C MET A 262 -1.92 -11.88 2.29
N GLU A 263 -0.86 -12.56 1.83
CA GLU A 263 -0.75 -13.02 0.45
C GLU A 263 -1.89 -13.97 0.06
N ILE A 264 -2.15 -14.99 0.88
CA ILE A 264 -3.24 -15.96 0.67
C ILE A 264 -4.59 -15.27 0.60
N ASN A 265 -4.82 -14.24 1.42
CA ASN A 265 -6.05 -13.45 1.40
C ASN A 265 -6.05 -12.32 0.37
N ARG A 266 -5.06 -12.25 -0.53
CA ARG A 266 -4.92 -11.21 -1.57
C ARG A 266 -4.85 -9.78 -0.99
N ARG A 267 -4.34 -9.68 0.24
CA ARG A 267 -4.15 -8.46 1.03
C ARG A 267 -2.83 -7.75 0.76
N ASP A 268 -2.08 -8.23 -0.23
CA ASP A 268 -0.95 -7.55 -0.87
C ASP A 268 -1.39 -6.43 -1.85
N ASP A 269 -2.70 -6.13 -1.94
CA ASP A 269 -3.24 -5.11 -2.85
C ASP A 269 -2.62 -3.73 -2.65
N ALA A 270 -2.36 -3.33 -1.41
CA ALA A 270 -1.73 -2.05 -1.10
C ALA A 270 -0.40 -1.87 -1.86
N VAL A 271 0.43 -2.92 -1.91
CA VAL A 271 1.71 -2.93 -2.62
C VAL A 271 1.51 -2.83 -4.12
N ARG A 272 0.53 -3.55 -4.68
CA ARG A 272 0.20 -3.48 -6.11
C ARG A 272 -0.27 -2.08 -6.50
N GLN A 273 -1.14 -1.47 -5.70
CA GLN A 273 -1.64 -0.11 -5.93
C GLN A 273 -0.52 0.93 -5.80
N LEU A 274 0.39 0.77 -4.82
CA LEU A 274 1.55 1.65 -4.69
C LEU A 274 2.48 1.58 -5.91
N ARG A 275 2.78 0.38 -6.42
CA ARG A 275 3.58 0.25 -7.66
C ARG A 275 2.92 0.93 -8.85
N LEU A 276 1.61 0.73 -9.02
CA LEU A 276 0.83 1.40 -10.07
C LEU A 276 0.84 2.91 -9.91
N GLN A 277 0.66 3.41 -8.69
CA GLN A 277 0.74 4.83 -8.37
C GLN A 277 2.11 5.40 -8.75
N GLU A 278 3.19 4.68 -8.49
CA GLU A 278 4.54 5.13 -8.83
C GLU A 278 4.78 5.20 -10.33
N SER A 279 4.40 4.17 -11.08
CA SER A 279 4.56 4.18 -12.54
C SER A 279 3.73 5.28 -13.20
N GLU A 280 2.48 5.45 -12.77
CA GLU A 280 1.55 6.41 -13.37
C GLU A 280 1.86 7.87 -13.04
N ASN A 281 2.51 8.10 -11.90
CA ASN A 281 2.85 9.45 -11.43
C ASN A 281 4.28 9.86 -11.80
N ALA A 282 5.10 8.97 -12.36
CA ALA A 282 6.52 9.23 -12.64
C ALA A 282 6.74 10.48 -13.52
N ALA A 283 5.97 10.61 -14.60
CA ALA A 283 6.04 11.78 -15.48
C ALA A 283 5.64 13.06 -14.74
N THR A 284 4.56 13.02 -13.95
CA THR A 284 4.07 14.17 -13.19
C THR A 284 5.05 14.59 -12.09
N PHE A 285 5.69 13.65 -11.38
CA PHE A 285 6.75 13.98 -10.43
C PHE A 285 7.97 14.59 -11.10
N THR A 286 8.33 14.11 -12.29
CA THR A 286 9.43 14.69 -13.08
C THR A 286 9.09 16.12 -13.51
N ALA A 287 7.87 16.35 -14.01
CA ALA A 287 7.40 17.68 -14.38
C ALA A 287 7.31 18.62 -13.16
N ALA A 288 6.93 18.09 -11.98
CA ALA A 288 6.79 18.88 -10.75
C ALA A 288 8.09 19.56 -10.30
N ALA A 289 9.24 18.95 -10.57
CA ALA A 289 10.55 19.53 -10.26
C ALA A 289 10.83 20.88 -10.97
N SER A 290 10.11 21.16 -12.06
CA SER A 290 10.23 22.42 -12.84
C SER A 290 9.20 23.48 -12.46
N ILE A 291 8.28 23.19 -11.53
CA ILE A 291 7.22 24.10 -11.14
C ILE A 291 7.79 25.26 -10.32
N ARG A 292 7.50 26.49 -10.75
CA ARG A 292 7.66 27.69 -9.92
C ARG A 292 6.44 27.84 -9.01
N TRP A 293 6.53 27.27 -7.82
CA TRP A 293 5.40 27.22 -6.88
C TRP A 293 4.85 28.60 -6.48
N ALA A 294 5.68 29.64 -6.50
CA ALA A 294 5.27 31.02 -6.21
C ALA A 294 4.27 31.60 -7.22
N ASP A 295 4.18 31.03 -8.43
CA ASP A 295 3.25 31.47 -9.47
C ASP A 295 1.80 31.01 -9.18
N TYR A 296 1.60 30.16 -8.16
CA TYR A 296 0.32 29.51 -7.87
C TYR A 296 -0.11 29.73 -6.41
N PRO A 297 -1.38 30.06 -6.13
CA PRO A 297 -1.87 30.23 -4.77
C PRO A 297 -2.04 28.90 -4.01
N ASN A 298 -2.12 27.77 -4.74
CA ASN A 298 -2.24 26.43 -4.17
C ASN A 298 -1.29 25.46 -4.88
N ALA A 299 -0.79 24.47 -4.15
CA ALA A 299 0.07 23.41 -4.69
C ALA A 299 -0.71 22.40 -5.54
N THR A 300 -1.91 22.02 -5.10
CA THR A 300 -2.71 21.00 -5.81
C THR A 300 -4.21 21.27 -5.76
N ILE A 301 -4.93 20.70 -6.73
CA ILE A 301 -6.39 20.52 -6.70
C ILE A 301 -6.68 19.03 -6.54
N VAL A 302 -7.28 18.64 -5.42
CA VAL A 302 -7.63 17.24 -5.10
C VAL A 302 -9.08 16.99 -5.49
N VAL A 303 -9.30 15.96 -6.31
CA VAL A 303 -10.63 15.43 -6.65
C VAL A 303 -10.77 14.04 -6.04
N PRO A 304 -11.57 13.90 -4.98
CA PRO A 304 -11.82 12.62 -4.32
C PRO A 304 -12.74 11.73 -5.15
N GLY A 305 -12.63 10.45 -4.84
CA GLY A 305 -13.39 9.38 -5.48
C GLY A 305 -14.86 9.44 -5.07
N TRP A 306 -15.69 8.94 -5.95
CA TRP A 306 -17.10 8.67 -5.65
C TRP A 306 -17.50 7.54 -6.56
N SER A 307 -17.60 6.36 -5.96
CA SER A 307 -17.92 5.14 -6.68
C SER A 307 -19.21 5.28 -7.47
N PRO A 308 -19.28 4.70 -8.67
CA PRO A 308 -20.52 4.63 -9.43
C PRO A 308 -21.52 3.76 -8.68
N GLU A 309 -22.80 4.16 -8.69
CA GLU A 309 -23.89 3.36 -8.14
C GLU A 309 -24.20 2.14 -9.03
N ILE A 310 -23.77 2.20 -10.30
CA ILE A 310 -24.10 1.22 -11.34
C ILE A 310 -22.80 0.56 -11.83
N ALA A 311 -22.73 -0.77 -11.77
CA ALA A 311 -21.49 -1.54 -11.96
C ALA A 311 -20.83 -1.40 -13.36
N TYR A 312 -21.60 -1.10 -14.40
CA TYR A 312 -21.08 -0.93 -15.75
C TYR A 312 -20.68 0.51 -16.09
N GLU A 313 -20.90 1.47 -15.17
CA GLU A 313 -20.42 2.83 -15.36
C GLU A 313 -19.00 2.96 -14.83
N PRO A 314 -17.99 3.26 -15.68
CA PRO A 314 -16.60 3.35 -15.23
C PRO A 314 -16.34 4.58 -14.35
N LEU A 315 -17.11 5.65 -14.53
CA LEU A 315 -16.94 6.90 -13.80
C LEU A 315 -18.27 7.57 -13.48
N ASN A 316 -18.52 7.76 -12.19
CA ASN A 316 -19.73 8.40 -11.66
C ASN A 316 -19.97 9.79 -12.29
N PRO A 317 -21.21 10.14 -12.71
CA PRO A 317 -21.51 11.43 -13.34
C PRO A 317 -21.21 12.64 -12.46
N GLY A 318 -21.43 12.52 -11.14
CA GLY A 318 -21.08 13.54 -10.15
C GLY A 318 -19.58 13.81 -10.10
N ARG A 319 -18.73 12.80 -10.36
CA ARG A 319 -17.28 13.02 -10.49
C ARG A 319 -16.92 13.73 -11.78
N LYS A 320 -17.62 13.48 -12.89
CA LYS A 320 -17.40 14.26 -14.13
C LYS A 320 -17.64 15.75 -13.90
N ILE A 321 -18.63 16.12 -13.08
CA ILE A 321 -18.87 17.52 -12.67
C ILE A 321 -17.67 18.07 -11.87
N ALA A 322 -17.24 17.35 -10.82
CA ALA A 322 -16.09 17.75 -10.01
C ALA A 322 -14.79 17.90 -10.83
N LEU A 323 -14.56 17.01 -11.81
CA LEU A 323 -13.39 17.07 -12.70
C LEU A 323 -13.45 18.29 -13.64
N ARG A 324 -14.63 18.70 -14.10
CA ARG A 324 -14.79 19.96 -14.86
C ARG A 324 -14.47 21.17 -13.99
N THR A 325 -14.90 21.18 -12.73
CA THR A 325 -14.52 22.22 -11.75
C THR A 325 -13.01 22.26 -11.56
N ALA A 326 -12.37 21.12 -11.34
CA ALA A 326 -10.92 21.02 -11.20
C ALA A 326 -10.17 21.50 -12.45
N ALA A 327 -10.61 21.11 -13.64
CA ALA A 327 -10.06 21.58 -14.91
C ALA A 327 -10.20 23.10 -15.08
N GLY A 328 -11.33 23.68 -14.66
CA GLY A 328 -11.53 25.13 -14.64
C GLY A 328 -10.54 25.84 -13.72
N LEU A 329 -10.38 25.35 -12.49
CA LEU A 329 -9.43 25.89 -11.51
C LEU A 329 -7.97 25.76 -11.99
N PHE A 330 -7.62 24.63 -12.61
CA PHE A 330 -6.30 24.41 -13.19
C PHE A 330 -6.00 25.43 -14.30
N ARG A 331 -6.91 25.61 -15.26
CA ARG A 331 -6.75 26.59 -16.35
C ARG A 331 -6.71 28.03 -15.86
N ALA A 332 -7.40 28.32 -14.75
CA ALA A 332 -7.36 29.62 -14.08
C ALA A 332 -6.08 29.83 -13.24
N GLY A 333 -5.08 28.94 -13.33
CA GLY A 333 -3.81 29.07 -12.62
C GLY A 333 -3.94 28.93 -11.10
N ARG A 334 -4.98 28.27 -10.60
CA ARG A 334 -5.20 28.14 -9.15
C ARG A 334 -4.27 27.14 -8.48
N ALA A 335 -3.83 26.12 -9.24
CA ALA A 335 -2.79 25.18 -8.86
C ALA A 335 -2.14 24.58 -10.13
N PRO A 336 -0.87 24.16 -10.06
CA PRO A 336 -0.15 23.59 -11.18
C PRO A 336 -0.38 22.09 -11.38
N LEU A 337 -1.05 21.42 -10.43
CA LEU A 337 -1.24 19.96 -10.42
C LEU A 337 -2.67 19.60 -9.96
N ILE A 338 -3.20 18.52 -10.51
CA ILE A 338 -4.44 17.88 -10.06
C ILE A 338 -4.10 16.52 -9.46
N ILE A 339 -4.69 16.17 -8.32
CA ILE A 339 -4.65 14.82 -7.75
C ILE A 339 -6.05 14.23 -7.88
N VAL A 340 -6.18 13.07 -8.53
CA VAL A 340 -7.42 12.29 -8.58
C VAL A 340 -7.27 11.04 -7.72
N SER A 341 -8.21 10.82 -6.80
CA SER A 341 -8.07 9.80 -5.76
C SER A 341 -9.24 8.83 -5.76
N GLY A 342 -9.00 7.53 -5.74
CA GLY A 342 -10.07 6.54 -5.71
C GLY A 342 -9.60 5.15 -6.10
N ALA A 343 -9.83 4.19 -5.21
CA ALA A 343 -9.45 2.79 -5.38
C ALA A 343 -10.52 1.98 -6.14
N ARG A 344 -10.21 0.69 -6.35
CA ARG A 344 -11.10 -0.31 -6.94
C ARG A 344 -11.93 -1.01 -5.84
N LEU A 345 -12.93 -0.33 -5.29
CA LEU A 345 -13.66 -0.83 -4.11
C LEU A 345 -15.12 -1.18 -4.37
N ARG A 346 -15.90 -0.24 -4.92
CA ARG A 346 -17.35 -0.36 -5.03
C ARG A 346 -17.78 -0.14 -6.50
N PRO A 347 -18.76 -0.93 -6.99
CA PRO A 347 -19.31 -2.13 -6.35
C PRO A 347 -18.25 -3.24 -6.22
N ARG A 348 -18.45 -4.18 -5.29
CA ARG A 348 -17.52 -5.30 -5.08
C ARG A 348 -17.33 -6.06 -6.40
N GLY A 349 -16.08 -6.30 -6.79
CA GLY A 349 -15.75 -6.98 -8.04
C GLY A 349 -15.69 -6.07 -9.28
N THR A 350 -15.93 -4.76 -9.16
CA THR A 350 -15.67 -3.78 -10.24
C THR A 350 -14.26 -3.96 -10.79
N GLU A 351 -14.05 -3.78 -12.09
CA GLU A 351 -12.72 -3.80 -12.73
C GLU A 351 -12.07 -2.43 -12.78
N TRP A 352 -12.85 -1.38 -12.51
CA TRP A 352 -12.45 0.01 -12.67
C TRP A 352 -11.75 0.53 -11.43
N THR A 353 -10.59 1.15 -11.62
CA THR A 353 -9.94 1.95 -10.58
C THR A 353 -10.31 3.41 -10.81
N GLU A 354 -11.08 4.01 -9.90
CA GLU A 354 -11.68 5.33 -10.12
C GLU A 354 -10.64 6.40 -10.50
N ALA A 355 -9.48 6.42 -9.85
CA ALA A 355 -8.43 7.39 -10.15
C ALA A 355 -7.92 7.32 -11.61
N PHE A 356 -7.88 6.13 -12.22
CA PHE A 356 -7.50 5.97 -13.63
C PHE A 356 -8.56 6.52 -14.56
N GLU A 357 -9.83 6.21 -14.31
CA GLU A 357 -10.94 6.72 -15.12
C GLU A 357 -11.06 8.24 -15.02
N MET A 358 -10.79 8.81 -13.84
CA MET A 358 -10.72 10.25 -13.65
C MET A 358 -9.56 10.90 -14.41
N LYS A 359 -8.35 10.32 -14.38
CA LYS A 359 -7.20 10.80 -15.17
C LYS A 359 -7.50 10.71 -16.66
N ALA A 360 -8.08 9.59 -17.12
CA ALA A 360 -8.45 9.40 -18.52
C ALA A 360 -9.46 10.47 -18.98
N TYR A 361 -10.48 10.77 -18.18
CA TYR A 361 -11.45 11.83 -18.49
C TYR A 361 -10.81 13.22 -18.54
N LEU A 362 -9.94 13.56 -17.58
CA LEU A 362 -9.22 14.84 -17.57
C LEU A 362 -8.36 15.02 -18.83
N VAL A 363 -7.68 13.97 -19.28
CA VAL A 363 -6.81 14.02 -20.45
C VAL A 363 -7.63 14.04 -21.75
N LYS A 364 -8.51 13.06 -21.95
CA LYS A 364 -9.19 12.83 -23.23
C LYS A 364 -10.31 13.83 -23.48
N ASP A 365 -11.12 14.10 -22.46
CA ASP A 365 -12.33 14.90 -22.61
C ASP A 365 -12.11 16.37 -22.21
N LEU A 366 -11.19 16.63 -21.27
CA LEU A 366 -10.92 17.97 -20.76
C LEU A 366 -9.54 18.53 -21.19
N GLY A 367 -8.72 17.78 -21.92
CA GLY A 367 -7.46 18.28 -22.48
C GLY A 367 -6.45 18.76 -21.43
N ILE A 368 -6.54 18.26 -20.20
CA ILE A 368 -5.52 18.53 -19.16
C ILE A 368 -4.28 17.67 -19.48
N PRO A 369 -3.07 18.25 -19.48
CA PRO A 369 -1.86 17.48 -19.73
C PRO A 369 -1.67 16.33 -18.72
N ALA A 370 -1.34 15.14 -19.21
CA ALA A 370 -1.22 13.95 -18.38
C ALA A 370 -0.12 14.05 -17.32
N ASP A 371 0.96 14.80 -17.61
CA ASP A 371 2.08 15.12 -16.72
C ASP A 371 1.74 16.21 -15.67
N ARG A 372 0.47 16.63 -15.60
CA ARG A 372 -0.06 17.54 -14.57
C ARG A 372 -1.09 16.88 -13.67
N ILE A 373 -1.29 15.57 -13.83
CA ILE A 373 -2.26 14.79 -13.08
C ILE A 373 -1.52 13.70 -12.31
N LEU A 374 -1.77 13.64 -11.01
CA LEU A 374 -1.36 12.55 -10.13
C LEU A 374 -2.57 11.67 -9.83
N ILE A 375 -2.37 10.36 -9.76
CA ILE A 375 -3.37 9.40 -9.29
C ILE A 375 -3.05 8.91 -7.88
N ASN A 376 -4.09 8.72 -7.08
CA ASN A 376 -4.05 7.98 -5.82
C ASN A 376 -5.01 6.78 -5.90
N PRO A 377 -4.55 5.61 -6.36
CA PRO A 377 -5.39 4.43 -6.51
C PRO A 377 -5.52 3.62 -5.21
N LEU A 378 -4.88 4.06 -4.12
CA LEU A 378 -4.80 3.33 -2.85
C LEU A 378 -5.94 3.68 -1.90
N SER A 379 -6.50 4.89 -2.00
CA SER A 379 -7.45 5.41 -1.02
C SER A 379 -8.73 4.58 -0.93
N ARG A 380 -9.02 4.06 0.27
CA ARG A 380 -10.14 3.13 0.51
C ARG A 380 -11.32 3.77 1.24
N HIS A 381 -11.01 4.83 1.98
CA HIS A 381 -11.93 5.64 2.75
C HIS A 381 -11.53 7.10 2.69
N THR A 382 -12.45 8.01 2.98
CA THR A 382 -12.18 9.46 3.07
C THR A 382 -10.99 9.77 4.00
N THR A 383 -10.82 9.04 5.10
CA THR A 383 -9.69 9.25 6.01
C THR A 383 -8.35 8.88 5.38
N THR A 384 -8.28 7.74 4.69
CA THR A 384 -7.07 7.34 3.97
C THR A 384 -6.81 8.23 2.76
N GLU A 385 -7.87 8.68 2.07
CA GLU A 385 -7.79 9.58 0.92
C GLU A 385 -7.09 10.89 1.25
N VAL A 386 -7.55 11.59 2.29
CA VAL A 386 -6.94 12.87 2.70
C VAL A 386 -5.48 12.67 3.11
N ARG A 387 -5.19 11.62 3.89
CA ARG A 387 -3.82 11.28 4.32
C ARG A 387 -2.91 10.99 3.14
N ASP A 388 -3.33 10.11 2.23
CA ASP A 388 -2.52 9.65 1.09
C ASP A 388 -2.28 10.77 0.08
N ASN A 389 -3.27 11.62 -0.14
CA ASN A 389 -3.11 12.83 -0.95
C ASN A 389 -2.12 13.81 -0.28
N GLY A 390 -2.15 13.94 1.05
CA GLY A 390 -1.15 14.69 1.82
C GLY A 390 0.27 14.18 1.59
N ARG A 391 0.48 12.85 1.66
CA ARG A 391 1.78 12.21 1.34
C ARG A 391 2.24 12.57 -0.07
N MET A 392 1.35 12.52 -1.04
CA MET A 392 1.66 12.83 -2.43
C MET A 392 2.04 14.30 -2.62
N ILE A 393 1.33 15.23 -1.97
CA ILE A 393 1.66 16.66 -2.04
C ILE A 393 3.10 16.91 -1.60
N PHE A 394 3.54 16.33 -0.48
CA PHE A 394 4.94 16.47 -0.03
C PHE A 394 5.94 15.90 -1.05
N ARG A 395 5.60 14.79 -1.71
CA ARG A 395 6.44 14.18 -2.76
C ARG A 395 6.55 15.01 -4.03
N THR A 396 5.69 16.02 -4.24
CA THR A 396 5.80 16.90 -5.42
C THR A 396 6.94 17.91 -5.32
N GLY A 397 7.49 18.14 -4.13
CA GLY A 397 8.44 19.23 -3.87
C GLY A 397 7.78 20.59 -3.64
N ALA A 398 6.45 20.64 -3.49
CA ALA A 398 5.75 21.85 -3.06
C ALA A 398 6.30 22.36 -1.72
N PRO A 399 6.46 23.69 -1.54
CA PRO A 399 6.90 24.25 -0.28
C PRO A 399 6.01 23.83 0.88
N LEU A 400 6.61 23.59 2.05
CA LEU A 400 5.86 23.29 3.26
C LEU A 400 4.91 24.44 3.61
N GLY A 401 3.72 24.09 4.08
CA GLY A 401 2.66 25.07 4.36
C GLY A 401 1.90 25.54 3.12
N SER A 402 2.24 25.05 1.91
CA SER A 402 1.44 25.34 0.71
C SER A 402 0.01 24.86 0.88
N LYS A 403 -0.92 25.71 0.46
CA LYS A 403 -2.35 25.40 0.44
C LYS A 403 -2.68 24.44 -0.69
N SER A 404 -3.75 23.69 -0.54
CA SER A 404 -4.34 22.85 -1.58
C SER A 404 -5.86 22.99 -1.58
N LEU A 405 -6.46 22.75 -2.74
CA LEU A 405 -7.90 22.73 -2.91
C LEU A 405 -8.42 21.30 -2.84
N TYR A 406 -9.59 21.10 -2.24
CA TYR A 406 -10.30 19.83 -2.17
C TYR A 406 -11.71 19.98 -2.73
N ILE A 407 -12.03 19.24 -3.78
CA ILE A 407 -13.30 19.37 -4.50
C ILE A 407 -14.31 18.34 -3.96
N SER A 408 -15.21 18.78 -3.09
CA SER A 408 -16.29 17.95 -2.58
C SER A 408 -17.60 18.72 -2.43
N GLU A 409 -18.64 18.15 -3.02
CA GLU A 409 -20.02 18.57 -2.83
C GLU A 409 -20.57 17.85 -1.60
N GLY A 410 -20.91 18.59 -0.55
CA GLY A 410 -21.41 18.02 0.71
C GLY A 410 -20.73 18.57 1.94
N ARG A 411 -21.48 18.59 3.05
CA ARG A 411 -21.02 19.14 4.34
C ARG A 411 -20.11 18.19 5.12
N TYR A 412 -20.12 16.89 4.80
CA TYR A 412 -19.31 15.89 5.51
C TYR A 412 -17.81 16.20 5.44
N ILE A 413 -17.34 16.65 4.28
CA ILE A 413 -15.97 17.15 4.15
C ILE A 413 -15.88 18.51 4.87
N GLY A 414 -15.12 18.52 5.95
CA GLY A 414 -14.99 19.64 6.88
C GLY A 414 -15.97 19.66 8.05
N SER A 415 -16.61 18.52 8.33
CA SER A 415 -17.46 18.36 9.51
C SER A 415 -16.69 17.78 10.70
N LYS A 416 -17.20 18.04 11.90
CA LYS A 416 -16.64 17.49 13.16
C LYS A 416 -16.71 15.96 13.17
N GLU A 417 -17.72 15.37 12.55
CA GLU A 417 -17.87 13.92 12.43
C GLU A 417 -16.73 13.27 11.64
N LEU A 418 -16.21 13.95 10.61
CA LEU A 418 -15.03 13.46 9.88
C LEU A 418 -13.75 13.64 10.71
N GLU A 419 -13.59 14.74 11.44
CA GLU A 419 -12.47 14.94 12.37
C GLU A 419 -12.42 13.84 13.45
N ASP A 420 -13.56 13.51 14.07
CA ASP A 420 -13.64 12.45 15.06
C ASP A 420 -13.34 11.08 14.46
N ARG A 421 -13.72 10.86 13.20
CA ARG A 421 -13.34 9.66 12.47
C ARG A 421 -11.83 9.58 12.24
N PHE A 422 -11.15 10.68 11.91
CA PHE A 422 -9.68 10.70 11.79
C PHE A 422 -9.00 10.31 13.11
N ILE A 423 -9.43 10.89 14.22
CA ILE A 423 -8.86 10.57 15.54
C ILE A 423 -9.09 9.10 15.90
N ARG A 424 -10.29 8.57 15.66
CA ARG A 424 -10.59 7.16 15.95
C ARG A 424 -9.84 6.20 15.04
N ASP A 425 -9.77 6.48 13.74
CA ASP A 425 -9.25 5.54 12.75
C ASP A 425 -7.72 5.62 12.61
N GLN A 426 -7.10 6.80 12.85
CA GLN A 426 -5.68 7.06 12.62
C GLN A 426 -4.94 7.64 13.85
N GLY A 427 -5.66 8.29 14.77
CA GLY A 427 -5.08 8.96 15.94
C GLY A 427 -4.55 10.36 15.68
N TYR A 428 -4.78 10.93 14.49
CA TYR A 428 -4.33 12.26 14.11
C TYR A 428 -5.17 12.86 12.98
N LEU A 429 -5.10 14.18 12.81
CA LEU A 429 -5.60 14.86 11.62
C LEU A 429 -4.47 14.98 10.58
N PRO A 430 -4.66 14.46 9.34
CA PRO A 430 -3.64 14.54 8.29
C PRO A 430 -3.55 15.92 7.64
N TRP A 431 -4.49 16.82 7.94
CA TRP A 431 -4.57 18.15 7.36
C TRP A 431 -4.97 19.22 8.38
N THR A 432 -4.74 20.47 8.03
CA THR A 432 -5.38 21.63 8.64
C THR A 432 -6.38 22.18 7.63
N LEU A 433 -7.67 22.04 7.92
CA LEU A 433 -8.72 22.63 7.12
C LEU A 433 -8.75 24.15 7.38
N LEU A 434 -8.72 24.96 6.32
CA LEU A 434 -8.73 26.42 6.45
C LEU A 434 -10.14 26.98 6.32
N LYS A 435 -10.76 26.78 5.16
CA LYS A 435 -12.10 27.31 4.87
C LYS A 435 -12.75 26.58 3.71
N ARG A 436 -14.08 26.66 3.67
CA ARG A 436 -14.85 26.38 2.45
C ARG A 436 -14.88 27.64 1.60
N VAL A 437 -14.37 27.54 0.37
CA VAL A 437 -14.27 28.66 -0.57
C VAL A 437 -15.58 28.87 -1.31
N ASP A 438 -16.25 27.78 -1.68
CA ASP A 438 -17.55 27.78 -2.35
C ASP A 438 -18.32 26.48 -2.04
N PHE A 439 -19.45 26.25 -2.71
CA PHE A 439 -20.29 25.05 -2.51
C PHE A 439 -19.52 23.73 -2.67
N THR A 440 -18.52 23.69 -3.53
CA THR A 440 -17.79 22.50 -3.97
C THR A 440 -16.33 22.47 -3.55
N THR A 441 -15.76 23.60 -3.11
CA THR A 441 -14.30 23.72 -2.90
C THR A 441 -13.96 24.05 -1.45
N LEU A 442 -13.02 23.30 -0.87
CA LEU A 442 -12.37 23.61 0.40
C LEU A 442 -10.89 23.90 0.18
N GLU A 443 -10.32 24.73 1.05
CA GLU A 443 -8.88 25.03 1.12
C GLU A 443 -8.29 24.38 2.37
N PHE A 444 -7.17 23.68 2.25
CA PHE A 444 -6.49 22.99 3.34
C PHE A 444 -4.96 23.05 3.20
N ILE A 445 -4.24 22.68 4.26
CA ILE A 445 -2.79 22.47 4.25
C ILE A 445 -2.52 21.03 4.75
N PRO A 446 -1.75 20.20 4.03
CA PRO A 446 -1.37 18.88 4.54
C PRO A 446 -0.41 19.01 5.72
N THR A 447 -0.51 18.10 6.69
CA THR A 447 0.41 18.03 7.84
C THR A 447 1.42 16.89 7.65
N LEU A 448 2.62 17.03 8.23
CA LEU A 448 3.66 15.98 8.17
C LEU A 448 3.20 14.64 8.77
N LYS A 449 2.20 14.65 9.65
CA LYS A 449 1.56 13.42 10.17
C LYS A 449 0.97 12.55 9.06
N SER A 450 0.65 13.12 7.90
CA SER A 450 0.26 12.34 6.72
C SER A 450 1.33 11.32 6.31
N LEU A 451 2.61 11.58 6.56
CA LEU A 451 3.72 10.67 6.22
C LEU A 451 3.76 9.41 7.09
N HIS A 452 3.08 9.40 8.24
CA HIS A 452 3.07 8.25 9.14
C HIS A 452 2.52 7.00 8.45
N ARG A 453 3.22 5.87 8.55
CA ARG A 453 2.75 4.55 8.09
C ARG A 453 2.05 3.82 9.23
N GLU A 454 0.78 3.51 9.03
CA GLU A 454 -0.10 2.85 9.98
C GLU A 454 0.00 1.33 9.85
N ALA A 455 0.79 0.72 10.73
CA ALA A 455 0.95 -0.73 10.76
C ALA A 455 -0.39 -1.47 11.02
N THR A 456 -1.36 -0.84 11.70
CA THR A 456 -2.64 -1.48 12.06
C THR A 456 -3.71 -1.45 10.97
N ASP A 457 -3.46 -0.77 9.84
CA ASP A 457 -4.28 -0.81 8.62
C ASP A 457 -3.44 -1.36 7.46
N PRO A 458 -3.19 -2.68 7.43
CA PRO A 458 -2.20 -3.24 6.52
C PRO A 458 -2.58 -3.15 5.03
N MET A 459 -3.84 -2.83 4.78
CA MET A 459 -4.39 -2.65 3.45
C MET A 459 -4.29 -1.20 2.96
N ASN A 460 -3.90 -0.27 3.84
CA ASN A 460 -3.49 1.07 3.46
C ASN A 460 -2.52 1.69 4.52
N PRO A 461 -1.28 1.17 4.61
CA PRO A 461 -0.31 1.60 5.59
C PRO A 461 0.07 3.08 5.43
#